data_AF-A0A8B6UYI5-F1
#
_entry.id   AF-A0A8B6UYI5-F1
#
_cell.length_a   1.000
_cell.length_b   1.000
_cell.length_c   1.000
_cell.angle_alpha   90.00
_cell.angle_beta   90.00
_cell.angle_gamma   90.00
#
_symmetry.space_group_name_H-M   'P 1'
#
loop_
_entity.id
_entity.type
_entity.pdbx_description
1 polymer ?
#
loop_
_entity_poly.entity_id
_entity_poly.type
_entity_poly.pdbx_seq_one_letter_code
_entity_poly.pdbx_strand_id
1 'polypeptide(L)'
;MVSASVTGCWQDDYAFEGRYFATEGEECTTPSSVIDREQYFLEITKQVHNGVASYTAKFPIASRAGAPITSAQSASATDEHKLTFNFTKSEVPGVFTGSPAVDIVITVVPNKSKQGHLWLTNAELTSVRGGKVSEADLLENLRKAIYIGTAGACLKKAAPAM
;
A
#
# COMPACT_ATOMS: atom_id res chain seq x y z
N MET A 1 -10.47 -4.50 9.24
CA MET A 1 -9.65 -4.41 8.01
C MET A 1 -9.83 -3.00 7.47
N VAL A 2 -8.75 -2.27 7.25
CA VAL A 2 -8.79 -0.88 6.77
C VAL A 2 -8.71 -0.85 5.24
N SER A 3 -9.55 -0.04 4.61
CA SER A 3 -9.59 0.15 3.16
C SER A 3 -9.53 1.63 2.78
N ALA A 4 -8.76 1.99 1.76
CA ALA A 4 -8.65 3.34 1.24
C ALA A 4 -9.08 3.40 -0.22
N SER A 5 -10.11 4.18 -0.54
CA SER A 5 -10.68 4.30 -1.89
C SER A 5 -10.16 5.54 -2.61
N VAL A 6 -10.00 5.46 -3.92
CA VAL A 6 -9.62 6.58 -4.76
C VAL A 6 -10.32 6.53 -6.10
N THR A 7 -10.64 7.67 -6.69
CA THR A 7 -11.36 7.78 -7.96
C THR A 7 -10.50 8.51 -8.98
N GLY A 8 -10.35 7.95 -10.18
CA GLY A 8 -9.56 8.53 -11.26
C GLY A 8 -10.08 8.12 -12.64
N CYS A 9 -9.96 9.03 -13.61
CA CYS A 9 -10.24 8.72 -15.02
C CYS A 9 -9.06 7.95 -15.60
N TRP A 10 -9.15 6.62 -15.61
CA TRP A 10 -8.08 5.76 -16.08
C TRP A 10 -8.26 5.45 -17.57
N GLN A 11 -7.32 5.89 -18.41
CA GLN A 11 -7.36 5.69 -19.87
C GLN A 11 -6.59 4.45 -20.36
N ASP A 12 -5.77 3.80 -19.52
CA ASP A 12 -4.95 2.64 -19.91
C ASP A 12 -5.50 1.28 -19.42
N ASP A 13 -5.22 0.21 -20.15
CA ASP A 13 -5.70 -1.16 -19.86
C ASP A 13 -5.08 -1.80 -18.60
N TYR A 14 -4.17 -1.12 -17.90
CA TYR A 14 -3.50 -1.70 -16.74
C TYR A 14 -4.45 -1.78 -15.52
N ALA A 15 -5.02 -2.97 -15.31
CA ALA A 15 -5.87 -3.26 -14.17
C ALA A 15 -5.03 -3.54 -12.91
N PHE A 16 -4.88 -2.52 -12.05
CA PHE A 16 -4.27 -2.66 -10.71
C PHE A 16 -5.05 -3.58 -9.78
N GLU A 17 -6.28 -3.96 -10.12
CA GLU A 17 -7.09 -4.86 -9.31
C GLU A 17 -6.37 -6.19 -9.08
N GLY A 18 -6.32 -6.63 -7.83
CA GLY A 18 -5.70 -7.88 -7.46
C GLY A 18 -5.25 -7.93 -6.01
N ARG A 19 -4.87 -9.13 -5.61
CA ARG A 19 -4.18 -9.40 -4.35
C ARG A 19 -2.69 -9.45 -4.64
N TYR A 20 -1.87 -8.65 -3.97
CA TYR A 20 -0.44 -8.58 -4.22
C TYR A 20 0.36 -8.96 -2.98
N PHE A 21 1.48 -9.63 -3.20
CA PHE A 21 2.40 -10.08 -2.16
C PHE A 21 3.82 -9.60 -2.44
N ALA A 22 4.54 -9.20 -1.41
CA ALA A 22 5.94 -8.85 -1.53
C ALA A 22 6.78 -10.01 -2.07
N THR A 23 7.75 -9.65 -2.91
CA THR A 23 8.74 -10.53 -3.52
C THR A 23 10.14 -9.97 -3.32
N GLU A 24 11.14 -10.83 -3.47
CA GLU A 24 12.53 -10.51 -3.22
C GLU A 24 13.23 -10.10 -4.53
N GLY A 25 13.99 -9.01 -4.44
CA GLY A 25 14.88 -8.50 -5.48
C GLY A 25 14.24 -7.98 -6.75
N GLU A 26 15.11 -7.60 -7.69
CA GLU A 26 14.76 -7.10 -9.02
C GLU A 26 13.95 -8.12 -9.83
N GLU A 27 14.28 -9.40 -9.62
CA GLU A 27 13.64 -10.50 -10.32
C GLU A 27 12.27 -10.87 -9.72
N CYS A 28 11.78 -10.15 -8.71
CA CYS A 28 10.49 -10.40 -8.09
C CYS A 28 10.33 -11.88 -7.68
N THR A 29 11.40 -12.47 -7.12
CA THR A 29 11.40 -13.88 -6.75
C THR A 29 10.50 -14.10 -5.55
N THR A 30 9.73 -15.20 -5.55
CA THR A 30 8.82 -15.45 -4.43
C THR A 30 9.65 -15.74 -3.18
N PRO A 31 9.42 -15.05 -2.05
CA PRO A 31 10.17 -15.29 -0.82
C PRO A 31 10.02 -16.74 -0.39
N SER A 32 11.07 -17.34 0.14
CA SER A 32 11.03 -18.72 0.67
C SER A 32 10.15 -18.82 1.93
N SER A 33 10.06 -17.74 2.70
CA SER A 33 9.23 -17.63 3.90
C SER A 33 7.81 -17.15 3.58
N VAL A 34 6.83 -18.01 3.85
CA VAL A 34 5.39 -17.70 3.69
C VAL A 34 4.95 -16.58 4.64
N ILE A 35 5.57 -16.48 5.82
CA ILE A 35 5.26 -15.46 6.83
C ILE A 35 5.66 -14.07 6.31
N ASP A 36 6.81 -13.94 5.67
CA ASP A 36 7.28 -12.66 5.13
C ASP A 36 6.43 -12.23 3.91
N ARG A 37 5.96 -13.22 3.13
CA ARG A 37 5.04 -13.01 2.01
C ARG A 37 3.68 -12.46 2.45
N GLU A 38 3.13 -12.95 3.57
CA GLU A 38 1.79 -12.55 4.05
C GLU A 38 1.80 -11.25 4.86
N GLN A 39 2.94 -10.86 5.43
CA GLN A 39 3.06 -9.62 6.19
C GLN A 39 2.91 -8.37 5.29
N TYR A 40 3.40 -8.42 4.05
CA TYR A 40 3.37 -7.30 3.10
C TYR A 40 2.38 -7.58 1.97
N PHE A 41 1.11 -7.65 2.37
CA PHE A 41 -0.03 -7.85 1.47
C PHE A 41 -0.66 -6.51 1.11
N LEU A 42 -0.90 -6.30 -0.19
CA LEU A 42 -1.70 -5.19 -0.70
C LEU A 42 -2.86 -5.76 -1.52
N GLU A 43 -4.09 -5.57 -1.06
CA GLU A 43 -5.28 -5.83 -1.88
C GLU A 43 -5.68 -4.55 -2.58
N ILE A 44 -5.89 -4.58 -3.89
CA ILE A 44 -6.48 -3.46 -4.62
C ILE A 44 -7.76 -3.98 -5.28
N THR A 45 -8.90 -3.36 -5.01
CA THR A 45 -10.17 -3.62 -5.71
C THR A 45 -10.49 -2.47 -6.64
N LYS A 46 -11.12 -2.75 -7.77
CA LYS A 46 -11.57 -1.72 -8.73
C LYS A 46 -13.11 -1.69 -8.72
N GLN A 47 -13.67 -0.49 -8.65
CA GLN A 47 -15.10 -0.23 -8.80
C GLN A 47 -15.28 0.81 -9.90
N VAL A 48 -16.05 0.47 -10.94
CA VAL A 48 -16.35 1.40 -12.03
C VAL A 48 -17.75 1.95 -11.83
N HIS A 49 -17.87 3.27 -11.76
CA HIS A 49 -19.16 3.96 -11.68
C HIS A 49 -19.19 5.09 -12.71
N ASN A 50 -20.21 5.09 -13.58
CA ASN A 50 -20.38 6.09 -14.65
C ASN A 50 -19.12 6.30 -15.53
N GLY A 51 -18.40 5.22 -15.86
CA GLY A 51 -17.18 5.29 -16.66
C GLY A 51 -15.94 5.77 -15.90
N VAL A 52 -16.07 6.12 -14.63
CA VAL A 52 -14.96 6.51 -13.76
C VAL A 52 -14.54 5.30 -12.93
N ALA A 53 -13.25 4.97 -12.99
CA ALA A 53 -12.68 3.90 -12.18
C ALA A 53 -12.32 4.44 -10.79
N SER A 54 -12.69 3.69 -9.77
CA SER A 54 -12.22 3.90 -8.41
C SER A 54 -11.48 2.66 -7.92
N TYR A 55 -10.35 2.85 -7.26
CA TYR A 55 -9.51 1.81 -6.72
C TYR A 55 -9.53 1.85 -5.21
N THR A 56 -9.67 0.72 -4.54
CA THR A 56 -9.62 0.66 -3.08
C THR A 56 -8.51 -0.27 -2.63
N ALA A 57 -7.59 0.23 -1.81
CA ALA A 57 -6.49 -0.56 -1.25
C ALA A 57 -6.79 -1.05 0.17
N LYS A 58 -6.46 -2.30 0.49
CA LYS A 58 -6.37 -2.81 1.87
C LYS A 58 -4.93 -3.14 2.18
N PHE A 59 -4.43 -2.59 3.30
CA PHE A 59 -3.07 -2.79 3.76
C PHE A 59 -3.08 -3.28 5.23
N PRO A 60 -2.85 -4.59 5.51
CA PRO A 60 -2.98 -5.14 6.86
C PRO A 60 -2.01 -4.55 7.88
N ILE A 61 -0.81 -4.13 7.45
CA ILE A 61 0.14 -3.45 8.34
C ILE A 61 -0.46 -2.15 8.88
N ALA A 62 -1.22 -1.40 8.04
CA ALA A 62 -1.96 -0.23 8.52
C ALA A 62 -2.97 -0.64 9.61
N SER A 63 -3.64 -1.79 9.48
CA SER A 63 -4.57 -2.26 10.53
C SER A 63 -3.87 -2.57 11.86
N ARG A 64 -2.58 -2.93 11.87
CA ARG A 64 -1.77 -3.13 13.09
C ARG A 64 -1.38 -1.81 13.77
N ALA A 65 -1.36 -0.70 13.05
CA ALA A 65 -1.19 0.64 13.61
C ALA A 65 -2.43 1.15 14.38
N GLY A 66 -3.51 0.34 14.41
CA GLY A 66 -4.71 0.56 15.21
C GLY A 66 -5.87 1.16 14.42
N ALA A 67 -7.08 0.68 14.68
CA ALA A 67 -8.31 1.18 14.06
C ALA A 67 -8.90 2.41 14.79
N PRO A 68 -9.84 3.16 14.17
CA PRO A 68 -10.15 3.17 12.74
C PRO A 68 -9.21 4.13 12.01
N ILE A 69 -8.56 3.62 10.95
CA ILE A 69 -7.88 4.46 9.99
C ILE A 69 -8.93 4.94 8.99
N THR A 70 -9.32 6.21 9.09
CA THR A 70 -10.07 6.96 8.08
C THR A 70 -9.17 7.27 6.88
N SER A 71 -9.46 6.72 5.70
CA SER A 71 -8.67 7.03 4.50
C SER A 71 -8.83 8.50 4.09
N ALA A 72 -7.76 9.30 4.15
CA ALA A 72 -7.74 10.56 3.42
C ALA A 72 -7.52 10.22 1.94
N GLN A 73 -8.56 10.37 1.12
CA GLN A 73 -8.52 9.99 -0.29
C GLN A 73 -7.68 11.00 -1.06
N SER A 74 -6.47 10.62 -1.47
CA SER A 74 -5.78 11.30 -2.55
C SER A 74 -4.97 10.29 -3.35
N ALA A 75 -5.30 10.13 -4.63
CA ALA A 75 -4.36 9.63 -5.62
C ALA A 75 -4.23 10.71 -6.68
N SER A 76 -2.99 10.95 -7.06
CA SER A 76 -2.69 11.58 -8.32
C SER A 76 -2.37 10.46 -9.30
N ALA A 77 -3.27 10.22 -10.25
CA ALA A 77 -2.90 9.54 -11.47
C ALA A 77 -2.04 10.54 -12.26
N THR A 78 -0.73 10.45 -12.08
CA THR A 78 0.23 11.18 -12.91
C THR A 78 0.42 10.43 -14.23
N ASP A 79 0.99 11.08 -15.24
CA ASP A 79 1.33 10.50 -16.55
C ASP A 79 2.22 9.24 -16.47
N GLU A 80 2.73 8.92 -15.27
CA GLU A 80 3.58 7.78 -14.95
C GLU A 80 2.82 6.56 -14.40
N HIS A 81 1.48 6.52 -14.50
CA HIS A 81 0.61 5.41 -14.04
C HIS A 81 0.76 5.09 -12.55
N LYS A 82 0.89 6.11 -11.71
CA LYS A 82 1.05 5.96 -10.26
C LYS A 82 -0.29 5.85 -9.55
N LEU A 83 -0.39 4.94 -8.57
CA LEU A 83 -1.47 4.91 -7.60
C LEU A 83 -0.91 5.13 -6.20
N THR A 84 -1.30 6.25 -5.59
CA THR A 84 -0.99 6.56 -4.20
C THR A 84 -2.22 6.34 -3.34
N PHE A 85 -2.06 5.63 -2.22
CA PHE A 85 -3.09 5.44 -1.21
C PHE A 85 -2.62 6.04 0.10
N ASN A 86 -3.49 6.84 0.72
CA ASN A 86 -3.24 7.39 2.04
C ASN A 86 -4.22 6.78 3.06
N PHE A 87 -3.66 6.33 4.17
CA PHE A 87 -4.30 5.68 5.30
C PHE A 87 -4.07 6.52 6.57
N THR A 88 -5.01 7.43 6.90
CA THR A 88 -4.91 8.26 8.12
C THR A 88 -5.72 7.73 9.29
N LYS A 89 -5.28 7.97 10.52
CA LYS A 89 -6.06 7.85 11.75
C LYS A 89 -5.82 9.10 12.56
N SER A 90 -6.90 9.77 12.95
CA SER A 90 -6.81 10.92 13.85
C SER A 90 -6.43 10.48 15.27
N GLU A 91 -5.73 11.36 15.99
CA GLU A 91 -5.51 11.18 17.43
C GLU A 91 -6.87 11.13 18.14
N VAL A 92 -7.05 10.13 19.00
CA VAL A 92 -8.25 10.03 19.84
C VAL A 92 -7.85 10.38 21.27
N PRO A 93 -8.28 11.54 21.80
CA PRO A 93 -8.04 11.90 23.19
C PRO A 93 -8.73 10.91 24.12
N GLY A 94 -8.00 10.35 25.09
CA GLY A 94 -8.54 9.40 26.05
C GLY A 94 -7.84 9.50 27.41
N VAL A 95 -8.62 9.36 28.48
CA VAL A 95 -8.21 9.63 29.88
C VAL A 95 -7.12 8.66 30.39
N PHE A 96 -7.00 7.46 29.77
CA PHE A 96 -6.06 6.43 30.24
C PHE A 96 -4.96 6.07 29.23
N THR A 97 -5.26 5.98 27.93
CA THR A 97 -4.27 5.82 26.87
C THR A 97 -4.82 6.41 25.55
N GLY A 98 -4.60 7.70 25.31
CA GLY A 98 -4.90 8.27 23.98
C GLY A 98 -4.19 7.50 22.87
N SER A 99 -4.87 7.27 21.75
CA SER A 99 -4.28 6.63 20.55
C SER A 99 -3.60 7.68 19.68
N PRO A 100 -2.36 7.45 19.20
CA PRO A 100 -1.67 8.41 18.36
C PRO A 100 -2.40 8.64 17.03
N ALA A 101 -2.20 9.80 16.44
CA ALA A 101 -2.49 9.98 15.02
C ALA A 101 -1.50 9.15 14.20
N VAL A 102 -1.96 8.61 13.08
CA VAL A 102 -1.15 7.83 12.14
C VAL A 102 -1.49 8.29 10.73
N ASP A 103 -0.50 8.41 9.86
CA ASP A 103 -0.65 8.60 8.44
C ASP A 103 0.27 7.59 7.74
N ILE A 104 -0.28 6.79 6.83
CA ILE A 104 0.51 5.86 6.02
C ILE A 104 0.26 6.17 4.56
N VAL A 105 1.32 6.53 3.84
CA VAL A 105 1.26 6.84 2.42
C VAL A 105 2.00 5.76 1.65
N ILE A 106 1.29 5.04 0.79
CA ILE A 106 1.90 4.05 -0.10
C ILE A 106 1.72 4.46 -1.56
N THR A 107 2.73 4.25 -2.38
CA THR A 107 2.67 4.49 -3.83
C THR A 107 3.11 3.27 -4.61
N VAL A 108 2.25 2.83 -5.53
CA VAL A 108 2.51 1.71 -6.42
C VAL A 108 2.50 2.13 -7.88
N VAL A 109 3.35 1.47 -8.68
CA VAL A 109 3.40 1.64 -10.14
C VAL A 109 3.43 0.29 -10.85
N PRO A 110 2.96 0.18 -12.10
CA PRO A 110 3.11 -1.02 -12.90
C PRO A 110 4.58 -1.41 -13.05
N ASN A 111 4.90 -2.68 -12.84
CA ASN A 111 6.19 -3.21 -13.25
C ASN A 111 6.17 -3.47 -14.76
N LYS A 112 6.72 -2.53 -15.54
CA LYS A 112 6.77 -2.63 -17.02
C LYS A 112 7.55 -3.86 -17.52
N SER A 113 8.46 -4.39 -16.71
CA SER A 113 9.28 -5.55 -17.05
C SER A 113 8.60 -6.89 -16.75
N LYS A 114 7.58 -6.93 -15.87
CA LYS A 114 6.88 -8.16 -15.47
C LYS A 114 5.37 -7.94 -15.38
N GLN A 115 4.62 -8.59 -16.28
CA GLN A 115 3.16 -8.53 -16.27
C GLN A 115 2.60 -9.03 -14.93
N GLY A 116 1.55 -8.37 -14.42
CA GLY A 116 0.92 -8.74 -13.15
C GLY A 116 1.76 -8.45 -11.92
N HIS A 117 2.79 -7.60 -12.04
CA HIS A 117 3.58 -7.13 -10.92
C HIS A 117 3.46 -5.61 -10.77
N LEU A 118 3.60 -5.14 -9.53
CA LEU A 118 3.70 -3.73 -9.20
C LEU A 118 5.02 -3.47 -8.49
N TRP A 119 5.52 -2.25 -8.59
CA TRP A 119 6.56 -1.74 -7.71
C TRP A 119 5.90 -0.91 -6.61
N LEU A 120 6.13 -1.28 -5.36
CA LEU A 120 5.89 -0.40 -4.21
C LEU A 120 7.09 0.53 -4.08
N THR A 121 6.92 1.75 -4.57
CA THR A 121 7.97 2.77 -4.72
C THR A 121 8.06 3.72 -3.53
N ASN A 122 6.95 3.87 -2.79
CA ASN A 122 6.90 4.59 -1.53
C ASN A 122 6.02 3.84 -0.53
N ALA A 123 6.45 3.78 0.73
CA ALA A 123 5.65 3.37 1.87
C ALA A 123 6.12 4.09 3.14
N GLU A 124 5.58 5.27 3.41
CA GLU A 124 5.91 6.10 4.56
C GLU A 124 4.86 5.93 5.67
N LEU A 125 5.32 5.92 6.93
CA LEU A 125 4.49 5.94 8.13
C LEU A 125 4.88 7.16 8.95
N THR A 126 3.91 8.03 9.22
CA THR A 126 4.02 9.14 10.16
C THR A 126 3.09 8.88 11.33
N SER A 127 3.55 9.08 12.56
CA SER A 127 2.74 8.96 13.76
C SER A 127 2.95 10.16 14.67
N VAL A 128 1.86 10.70 15.21
CA VAL A 128 1.91 11.84 16.14
C VAL A 128 1.27 11.45 17.47
N ARG A 129 1.99 11.64 18.57
CA ARG A 129 1.49 11.38 19.93
C ARG A 129 1.85 12.54 20.86
N GLY A 130 0.84 13.23 21.39
CA GLY A 130 1.08 14.33 22.34
C GLY A 130 2.05 15.39 21.80
N GLY A 131 1.97 15.71 20.50
CA GLY A 131 2.83 16.68 19.83
C GLY A 131 4.21 16.16 19.37
N LYS A 132 4.58 14.92 19.69
CA LYS A 132 5.81 14.29 19.15
C LYS A 132 5.50 13.57 17.84
N VAL A 133 6.26 13.88 16.80
CA VAL A 133 6.18 13.22 15.48
C VAL A 133 7.24 12.12 15.41
N SER A 134 6.82 10.94 14.92
CA SER A 134 7.67 9.80 14.61
C SER A 134 7.44 9.41 13.15
N GLU A 135 8.50 9.33 12.37
CA GLU A 135 8.45 8.95 10.97
C GLU A 135 9.20 7.62 10.77
N ALA A 136 8.70 6.77 9.88
CA ALA A 136 9.33 5.52 9.51
C ALA A 136 9.13 5.22 8.02
N ASP A 137 10.22 4.85 7.34
CA ASP A 137 10.15 4.29 5.99
C ASP A 137 9.90 2.78 6.10
N LEU A 138 8.69 2.35 5.71
CA LEU A 138 8.31 0.94 5.70
C LEU A 138 9.08 0.16 4.63
N LEU A 139 9.51 0.80 3.53
CA LEU A 139 10.40 0.18 2.54
C LEU A 139 11.81 0.01 3.11
N GLU A 140 12.32 0.91 3.94
CA GLU A 140 13.60 0.71 4.62
C GLU A 140 13.56 -0.47 5.59
N ASN A 141 12.47 -0.62 6.36
CA ASN A 141 12.27 -1.80 7.20
C ASN A 141 12.15 -3.07 6.35
N LEU A 142 11.49 -2.99 5.20
CA LEU A 142 11.41 -4.10 4.27
C LEU A 142 12.78 -4.44 3.66
N ARG A 143 13.62 -3.46 3.31
CA ARG A 143 15.02 -3.65 2.85
C ARG A 143 15.89 -4.37 3.88
N LYS A 144 15.63 -4.15 5.17
CA LYS A 144 16.34 -4.83 6.27
C LYS A 144 15.88 -6.28 6.42
N ALA A 145 14.63 -6.59 6.06
CA ALA A 145 14.06 -7.93 6.18
C ALA A 145 14.29 -8.78 4.93
N ILE A 146 14.20 -8.18 3.74
CA ILE A 146 14.34 -8.85 2.44
C ILE A 146 15.13 -7.97 1.46
N TYR A 147 15.76 -8.61 0.47
CA TYR A 147 16.29 -7.86 -0.68
C TYR A 147 15.13 -7.31 -1.50
N ILE A 148 15.15 -6.02 -1.86
CA ILE A 148 14.17 -5.41 -2.76
C ILE A 148 14.87 -4.82 -3.99
N GLY A 149 14.10 -4.52 -5.04
CA GLY A 149 14.63 -3.86 -6.22
C GLY A 149 15.02 -2.40 -5.97
N THR A 150 15.84 -1.86 -6.86
CA THR A 150 16.27 -0.47 -6.97
C THR A 150 15.09 0.48 -7.14
N ALA A 151 14.05 0.06 -7.88
CA ALA A 151 12.80 0.80 -8.03
C ALA A 151 11.90 0.75 -6.78
N GLY A 152 12.10 -0.24 -5.90
CA GLY A 152 11.27 -0.47 -4.73
C GLY A 152 10.99 -1.96 -4.48
N ALA A 153 10.01 -2.25 -3.64
CA ALA A 153 9.62 -3.63 -3.38
C ALA A 153 8.73 -4.15 -4.50
N CYS A 154 9.11 -5.28 -5.09
CA CYS A 154 8.29 -5.89 -6.11
C CYS A 154 7.10 -6.61 -5.46
N LEU A 155 5.91 -6.35 -5.98
CA LEU A 155 4.66 -6.93 -5.53
C LEU A 155 4.10 -7.83 -6.64
N LYS A 156 4.00 -9.13 -6.39
CA LYS A 156 3.46 -10.10 -7.34
C LYS A 156 1.97 -10.31 -7.10
N LYS A 157 1.17 -10.22 -8.17
CA LYS A 157 -0.26 -10.55 -8.12
C LYS A 157 -0.45 -12.05 -7.83
N ALA A 158 -1.36 -12.35 -6.92
CA ALA A 158 -1.84 -13.69 -6.65
C ALA A 158 -2.37 -14.31 -7.95
N ALA A 159 -2.03 -15.56 -8.22
CA ALA A 159 -2.73 -16.30 -9.25
C ALA A 159 -4.23 -16.33 -8.87
N PRO A 160 -5.15 -16.16 -9.84
CA PRO A 160 -6.55 -16.44 -9.58
C PRO A 160 -6.64 -17.90 -9.06
N ALA A 161 -7.39 -18.10 -7.97
CA ALA A 161 -7.72 -19.45 -7.54
C ALA A 161 -8.44 -20.13 -8.71
N MET A 162 -7.81 -21.15 -9.29
CA MET A 162 -8.45 -22.05 -10.25
C MET A 162 -9.50 -22.89 -9.54
#